data_AF-A0AAN8BUD0-F1
#
_entry.id   AF-A0AAN8BUD0-F1
#
_cell.length_a   1.000
_cell.length_b   1.000
_cell.length_c   1.000
_cell.angle_alpha   90.00
_cell.angle_beta   90.00
_cell.angle_gamma   90.00
#
_symmetry.space_group_name_H-M   'P 1'
#
loop_
_entity.id
_entity.type
_entity.pdbx_description
1 polymer ?
#
loop_
_entity_poly.entity_id
_entity_poly.type
_entity_poly.pdbx_seq_one_letter_code
_entity_poly.pdbx_strand_id
1 'polypeptide(L)'
;MCTSSLSAEQQRDLATRITTFLSMYSHLSDSYIIEFFTEDLWSSLPSSWRAVLRDLKYPQIADLLLGASHADRRLWRFPERAGRAAGGAEEFQNNESQSSLLRHIFRKHVKPKKQHEIRKLGALVKELCDQTDCSSVVDVGSGQGHLTRFLSFGLGLSVTAIEADRALLAMATKFDGELLAVLEKEREKQNEVGVTFSP
;
A
#
# COMPACT_ATOMS: atom_id res chain seq x y z
N MET A 1 -33.54 10.87 -8.07
CA MET A 1 -33.51 12.27 -8.54
C MET A 1 -33.18 12.23 -10.03
N CYS A 2 -33.99 12.86 -10.87
CA CYS A 2 -33.88 12.82 -12.33
C CYS A 2 -32.51 13.33 -12.81
N THR A 3 -31.72 12.47 -13.45
CA THR A 3 -30.59 12.92 -14.28
C THR A 3 -31.16 13.35 -15.62
N SER A 4 -31.44 14.64 -15.78
CA SER A 4 -31.73 15.21 -17.09
C SER A 4 -30.52 14.94 -17.99
N SER A 5 -30.66 14.09 -19.00
CA SER A 5 -29.61 13.85 -19.98
C SER A 5 -29.33 15.16 -20.72
N LEU A 6 -28.08 15.62 -20.68
CA LEU A 6 -27.63 16.80 -21.42
C LEU A 6 -27.99 16.66 -22.91
N SER A 7 -28.39 17.76 -23.55
CA SER A 7 -28.57 17.78 -25.00
C SER A 7 -27.24 17.57 -25.72
N ALA A 8 -27.26 17.12 -26.99
CA ALA A 8 -26.04 16.90 -27.76
C ALA A 8 -25.17 18.17 -27.90
N GLU A 9 -25.79 19.35 -27.92
CA GLU A 9 -25.09 20.64 -27.95
C GLU A 9 -24.42 20.94 -26.61
N GLN A 10 -25.13 20.73 -25.49
CA GLN A 10 -24.57 20.89 -24.15
C GLN A 10 -23.43 19.91 -23.87
N GLN A 11 -23.53 18.68 -24.37
CA GLN A 11 -22.46 17.69 -24.27
C GLN A 11 -21.20 18.14 -25.03
N ARG A 12 -21.36 18.70 -26.24
CA ARG A 12 -20.23 19.23 -27.03
C ARG A 12 -19.57 20.42 -26.33
N ASP A 13 -20.35 21.38 -25.84
CA ASP A 13 -19.82 22.53 -25.10
C ASP A 13 -19.06 22.09 -23.83
N LEU A 14 -19.65 21.17 -23.06
CA LEU A 14 -19.00 20.63 -21.88
C LEU A 14 -17.69 19.90 -22.23
N ALA A 15 -17.69 19.08 -23.28
CA ALA A 15 -16.49 18.38 -23.74
C ALA A 15 -15.37 19.36 -24.15
N THR A 16 -15.71 20.43 -24.88
CA THR A 16 -14.75 21.48 -25.23
C THR A 16 -14.19 22.15 -23.98
N ARG A 17 -15.04 22.55 -23.03
CA ARG A 17 -14.61 23.21 -21.78
C ARG A 17 -13.71 22.31 -20.94
N ILE A 18 -14.05 21.04 -20.79
CA ILE A 18 -13.22 20.07 -20.06
C ILE A 18 -11.89 19.88 -20.77
N THR A 19 -11.88 19.73 -22.09
CA THR A 19 -10.63 19.53 -22.85
C THR A 19 -9.72 20.75 -22.77
N THR A 20 -10.27 21.96 -22.91
CA THR A 20 -9.51 23.21 -22.74
C THR A 20 -8.96 23.34 -21.32
N PHE A 21 -9.76 22.99 -20.32
CA PHE A 21 -9.32 23.01 -18.93
C PHE A 21 -8.19 22.01 -18.66
N LEU A 22 -8.34 20.75 -19.09
CA LEU A 22 -7.31 19.73 -18.92
C LEU A 22 -6.03 20.12 -19.67
N SER A 23 -6.15 20.71 -20.86
CA SER A 23 -5.00 21.23 -21.61
C SER A 23 -4.30 22.38 -20.90
N MET A 24 -5.01 23.21 -20.13
CA MET A 24 -4.42 24.32 -19.35
C MET A 24 -3.60 23.82 -18.16
N TYR A 25 -3.95 22.64 -17.63
CA TYR A 25 -3.29 22.02 -16.48
C TYR A 25 -2.62 20.70 -16.85
N SER A 26 -2.21 20.52 -18.11
CA SER A 26 -1.62 19.26 -18.58
C SER A 26 -0.32 18.94 -17.86
N HIS A 27 0.44 19.97 -17.45
CA HIS A 27 1.64 19.83 -16.63
C HIS A 27 1.36 19.21 -15.24
N LEU A 28 0.11 19.17 -14.79
CA LEU A 28 -0.27 18.48 -13.55
C LEU A 28 -0.76 17.06 -13.82
N SER A 29 -1.53 16.86 -14.91
CA SER A 29 -2.06 15.54 -15.24
C SER A 29 -1.01 14.59 -15.82
N ASP A 30 -0.03 15.14 -16.53
CA ASP A 30 0.94 14.37 -17.31
C ASP A 30 2.24 14.15 -16.55
N SER A 31 2.43 14.86 -15.42
CA SER A 31 3.58 14.71 -14.55
C SER A 31 3.44 13.52 -13.61
N TYR A 32 4.58 12.88 -13.32
CA TYR A 32 4.64 11.84 -12.31
C TYR A 32 4.45 12.42 -10.91
N ILE A 33 3.89 11.63 -9.99
CA ILE A 33 3.70 12.08 -8.60
C ILE A 33 5.01 12.49 -7.92
N ILE A 34 6.16 11.96 -8.36
CA ILE A 34 7.47 12.40 -7.85
C ILE A 34 7.79 13.83 -8.28
N GLU A 35 7.50 14.18 -9.53
CA GLU A 35 7.71 15.52 -10.10
C GLU A 35 6.84 16.55 -9.38
N PHE A 36 5.65 16.14 -8.93
CA PHE A 36 4.80 16.99 -8.10
C PHE A 36 5.52 17.54 -6.86
N PHE A 37 6.33 16.70 -6.20
CA PHE A 37 7.09 17.11 -5.01
C PHE A 37 8.44 17.72 -5.37
N THR A 38 9.13 17.23 -6.40
CA THR A 38 10.47 17.72 -6.74
C THR A 38 10.45 19.04 -7.51
N GLU A 39 9.37 19.34 -8.24
CA GLU A 39 9.22 20.53 -9.08
C GLU A 39 8.23 21.56 -8.51
N ASP A 40 7.78 21.37 -7.26
CA ASP A 40 6.80 22.24 -6.58
C ASP A 40 5.54 22.52 -7.42
N LEU A 41 5.01 21.49 -8.07
CA LEU A 41 3.84 21.64 -8.94
C LEU A 41 2.60 22.15 -8.18
N TRP A 42 2.55 21.92 -6.86
CA TRP A 42 1.52 22.50 -5.98
C TRP A 42 1.40 24.01 -6.15
N SER A 43 2.52 24.74 -6.28
CA SER A 43 2.51 26.20 -6.42
C SER A 43 1.94 26.69 -7.74
N SER A 44 1.90 25.84 -8.78
CA SER A 44 1.30 26.17 -10.08
C SER A 44 -0.23 26.23 -10.05
N LEU A 45 -0.87 25.69 -9.01
CA LEU A 45 -2.32 25.72 -8.85
C LEU A 45 -2.83 27.13 -8.51
N PRO A 46 -4.04 27.50 -8.98
CA PRO A 46 -4.72 28.72 -8.56
C PRO A 46 -4.78 28.83 -7.04
N SER A 47 -4.57 30.05 -6.51
CA SER A 47 -4.58 30.31 -5.06
C SER A 47 -5.90 29.93 -4.41
N SER A 48 -7.02 30.14 -5.10
CA SER A 48 -8.36 29.74 -4.64
C SER A 48 -8.48 28.22 -4.45
N TRP A 49 -7.90 27.42 -5.33
CA TRP A 49 -7.93 25.96 -5.20
C TRP A 49 -7.01 25.48 -4.09
N ARG A 50 -5.79 26.03 -4.01
CA ARG A 50 -4.86 25.69 -2.92
C ARG A 50 -5.45 25.99 -1.56
N ALA A 51 -6.20 27.08 -1.41
CA ALA A 51 -6.89 27.41 -0.16
C ALA A 51 -7.92 26.32 0.20
N VAL A 52 -8.78 25.95 -0.74
CA VAL A 52 -9.80 24.91 -0.50
C VAL A 52 -9.15 23.56 -0.23
N LEU A 53 -8.21 23.12 -1.06
CA LEU A 53 -7.58 21.80 -0.99
C LEU A 53 -6.71 21.63 0.28
N ARG A 54 -6.09 22.70 0.78
CA ARG A 54 -5.29 22.69 2.01
C ARG A 54 -6.13 22.41 3.26
N ASP A 55 -7.35 22.92 3.28
CA ASP A 55 -8.22 22.85 4.46
C ASP A 55 -9.10 21.58 4.46
N LEU A 56 -9.01 20.75 3.42
CA LEU A 56 -9.75 19.49 3.35
C LEU A 56 -9.24 18.49 4.37
N LYS A 57 -10.13 18.01 5.24
CA LYS A 57 -9.85 16.89 6.15
C LYS A 57 -9.88 15.57 5.39
N TYR A 58 -9.12 14.58 5.87
CA TYR A 58 -9.06 13.24 5.26
C TYR A 58 -10.44 12.62 4.93
N PRO A 59 -11.49 12.72 5.79
CA PRO A 59 -12.82 12.21 5.44
C PRO A 59 -13.44 12.91 4.23
N GLN A 60 -13.28 14.23 4.12
CA GLN A 60 -13.82 15.01 3.01
C GLN A 60 -13.10 14.71 1.70
N ILE A 61 -11.77 14.49 1.76
CA ILE A 61 -10.98 14.04 0.61
C ILE A 61 -11.48 12.67 0.14
N ALA A 62 -11.69 11.73 1.07
CA ALA A 62 -12.20 10.40 0.74
C ALA A 62 -13.58 10.47 0.09
N ASP A 63 -14.50 11.28 0.61
CA ASP A 63 -15.84 11.47 0.05
C ASP A 63 -15.79 12.07 -1.36
N LEU A 64 -14.87 13.00 -1.62
CA LEU A 64 -14.66 13.62 -2.94
C LEU A 64 -14.12 12.61 -3.96
N LEU A 65 -13.15 11.78 -3.57
CA LEU A 65 -12.47 10.83 -4.46
C LEU A 65 -13.29 9.57 -4.74
N LEU A 66 -14.00 9.05 -3.73
CA LEU A 66 -14.73 7.78 -3.83
C LEU A 66 -16.17 7.97 -4.33
N GLY A 67 -16.62 9.23 -4.44
CA GLY A 67 -18.00 9.57 -4.77
C GLY A 67 -18.96 9.28 -3.62
N ALA A 68 -19.93 10.17 -3.40
CA ALA A 68 -20.91 10.08 -2.31
C ALA A 68 -21.82 8.82 -2.31
N SER A 69 -21.66 7.90 -3.26
CA SER A 69 -22.51 6.71 -3.43
C SER A 69 -21.92 5.39 -2.92
N HIS A 70 -20.68 5.33 -2.45
CA HIS A 70 -20.08 4.08 -1.99
C HIS A 70 -20.28 3.86 -0.48
N ALA A 71 -21.38 3.21 -0.14
CA ALA A 71 -21.69 2.68 1.20
C ALA A 71 -20.74 1.59 1.72
N ASP A 72 -19.62 1.32 1.03
CA ASP A 72 -18.75 0.18 1.30
C ASP A 72 -17.39 0.66 1.84
N ARG A 73 -17.42 1.38 2.96
CA ARG A 73 -16.22 1.72 3.76
C ARG A 73 -15.73 0.49 4.53
N ARG A 74 -15.48 -0.62 3.83
CA ARG A 74 -14.85 -1.80 4.43
C ARG A 74 -13.34 -1.60 4.39
N LEU A 75 -12.84 -0.87 5.39
CA LEU A 75 -11.43 -0.90 5.76
C LEU A 75 -11.09 -2.37 6.07
N TRP A 76 -10.43 -3.07 5.14
CA TRP A 76 -9.99 -4.43 5.38
C TRP A 76 -8.82 -4.38 6.36
N ARG A 77 -9.13 -4.59 7.64
CA ARG A 77 -8.12 -4.83 8.67
C ARG A 77 -7.55 -6.22 8.40
N PHE A 78 -6.25 -6.30 8.10
CA PHE A 78 -5.54 -7.58 8.06
C PHE A 78 -5.80 -8.34 9.37
N PRO A 79 -5.88 -9.68 9.37
CA PRO A 79 -6.10 -10.44 10.59
C PRO A 79 -5.05 -10.06 11.63
N GLU A 80 -5.50 -9.45 12.73
CA GLU A 80 -4.70 -9.01 13.87
C GLU A 80 -4.26 -10.21 14.71
N ARG A 81 -3.57 -11.16 14.07
CA ARG A 81 -3.01 -12.36 14.69
C ARG A 81 -1.66 -12.72 14.07
N ALA A 82 -0.66 -11.91 14.37
CA ALA A 82 0.68 -12.40 14.61
C ALA A 82 1.10 -11.81 15.96
N GLY A 83 1.10 -12.66 16.98
CA GLY A 83 1.33 -12.27 18.36
C GLY A 83 2.71 -11.65 18.56
N ARG A 84 2.77 -10.77 19.57
CA ARG A 84 3.97 -10.23 20.19
C ARG A 84 5.09 -11.28 20.25
N ALA A 85 6.13 -11.11 19.45
CA ALA A 85 7.48 -11.52 19.80
C ALA A 85 8.24 -10.24 20.09
N ALA A 86 8.38 -9.92 21.39
CA ALA A 86 9.28 -8.89 21.84
C ALA A 86 10.71 -9.40 21.61
N GLY A 87 11.44 -8.77 20.71
CA GLY A 87 12.83 -9.06 20.40
C GLY A 87 13.45 -7.83 19.75
N GLY A 88 14.24 -7.11 20.53
CA GLY A 88 14.90 -5.87 20.11
C GLY A 88 15.87 -6.07 18.95
N ALA A 89 16.18 -4.94 18.33
CA ALA A 89 17.13 -4.78 17.25
C ALA A 89 18.44 -5.55 17.47
N GLU A 90 18.68 -6.56 16.64
CA GLU A 90 20.02 -7.01 16.17
C GLU A 90 19.94 -8.08 15.04
N GLU A 91 18.75 -8.43 14.52
CA GLU A 91 18.55 -9.58 13.62
C GLU A 91 18.75 -9.31 12.11
N PHE A 92 19.09 -8.08 11.71
CA PHE A 92 19.11 -7.68 10.28
C PHE A 92 20.48 -7.68 9.60
N GLN A 93 21.56 -8.07 10.29
CA GLN A 93 22.87 -8.25 9.64
C GLN A 93 23.24 -9.70 9.36
N ASN A 94 22.70 -10.68 10.10
CA ASN A 94 22.88 -12.11 9.80
C ASN A 94 21.62 -12.90 10.18
N ASN A 95 20.73 -13.11 9.21
CA ASN A 95 19.71 -14.14 9.35
C ASN A 95 20.22 -15.44 8.71
N GLU A 96 21.08 -16.15 9.44
CA GLU A 96 21.49 -17.52 9.10
C GLU A 96 20.52 -18.58 9.66
N SER A 97 19.34 -18.21 10.14
CA SER A 97 18.32 -19.18 10.53
C SER A 97 16.95 -18.53 10.58
N GLN A 98 16.11 -18.76 9.56
CA GLN A 98 14.65 -19.02 9.70
C GLN A 98 13.98 -19.34 8.32
N SER A 99 14.59 -20.21 7.53
CA SER A 99 14.12 -20.71 6.20
C SER A 99 14.46 -19.83 5.00
N SER A 100 15.35 -20.34 4.14
CA SER A 100 15.62 -19.81 2.79
C SER A 100 14.35 -19.71 1.93
N LEU A 101 13.31 -20.45 2.30
CA LEU A 101 12.01 -20.49 1.67
C LEU A 101 11.25 -19.17 1.79
N LEU A 102 11.27 -18.50 2.95
CA LEU A 102 10.58 -17.21 3.13
C LEU A 102 11.17 -16.14 2.23
N ARG A 103 12.50 -16.09 2.16
CA ARG A 103 13.22 -15.20 1.25
C ARG A 103 12.90 -15.49 -0.22
N HIS A 104 12.63 -16.74 -0.58
CA HIS A 104 12.19 -17.12 -1.92
C HIS A 104 10.73 -16.72 -2.19
N ILE A 105 9.82 -16.90 -1.22
CA ILE A 105 8.40 -16.57 -1.38
C ILE A 105 8.19 -15.07 -1.61
N PHE A 106 8.91 -14.20 -0.91
CA PHE A 106 8.84 -12.74 -1.15
C PHE A 106 9.38 -12.32 -2.53
N ARG A 107 10.12 -13.20 -3.22
CA ARG A 107 10.64 -12.94 -4.58
C ARG A 107 9.70 -13.45 -5.67
N LYS A 108 8.78 -14.36 -5.33
CA LYS A 108 7.84 -14.95 -6.28
C LYS A 108 6.96 -13.85 -6.88
N HIS A 109 6.86 -13.82 -8.21
CA HIS A 109 6.11 -12.81 -8.96
C HIS A 109 6.61 -11.35 -8.80
N VAL A 110 7.84 -11.13 -8.30
CA VAL A 110 8.43 -9.79 -8.18
C VAL A 110 9.72 -9.69 -9.01
N LYS A 111 9.75 -8.76 -9.97
CA LYS A 111 10.96 -8.51 -10.79
C LYS A 111 12.14 -8.01 -9.92
N PRO A 112 13.41 -8.29 -10.29
CA PRO A 112 14.57 -7.91 -9.48
C PRO A 112 14.63 -6.43 -9.07
N LYS A 113 14.31 -5.50 -9.99
CA LYS A 113 14.23 -4.05 -9.68
C LYS A 113 13.24 -3.75 -8.56
N LYS A 114 12.02 -4.30 -8.66
CA LYS A 114 10.97 -4.11 -7.65
C LYS A 114 11.33 -4.75 -6.31
N GLN A 115 12.05 -5.88 -6.31
CA GLN A 115 12.57 -6.46 -5.07
C GLN A 115 13.59 -5.55 -4.39
N HIS A 116 14.46 -4.89 -5.15
CA HIS A 116 15.43 -3.93 -4.62
C HIS A 116 14.74 -2.71 -4.01
N GLU A 117 13.75 -2.17 -4.71
CA GLU A 117 12.93 -1.06 -4.21
C GLU A 117 12.22 -1.42 -2.91
N ILE A 118 11.57 -2.59 -2.84
CA ILE A 118 10.89 -3.08 -1.63
C ILE A 118 11.87 -3.21 -0.44
N ARG A 119 13.07 -3.75 -0.67
CA ARG A 119 14.07 -3.89 0.40
C ARG A 119 14.55 -2.54 0.91
N LYS A 120 14.86 -1.61 0.01
CA LYS A 120 15.32 -0.26 0.39
C LYS A 120 14.26 0.49 1.18
N LEU A 121 13.02 0.49 0.68
CA LEU A 121 11.92 1.16 1.35
C LEU A 121 11.58 0.49 2.68
N GLY A 122 11.56 -0.85 2.73
CA GLY A 122 11.29 -1.56 3.97
C GLY A 122 12.33 -1.32 5.06
N ALA A 123 13.62 -1.27 4.70
CA ALA A 123 14.69 -0.93 5.64
C ALA A 123 14.50 0.49 6.22
N LEU A 124 14.19 1.47 5.36
CA LEU A 124 13.90 2.83 5.79
C LEU A 124 12.68 2.90 6.72
N VAL A 125 11.59 2.21 6.37
CA VAL A 125 10.39 2.15 7.23
C VAL A 125 10.72 1.56 8.60
N LYS A 126 11.51 0.47 8.64
CA LYS A 126 11.91 -0.15 9.91
C LYS A 126 12.77 0.78 10.76
N GLU A 127 13.73 1.47 10.15
CA GLU A 127 14.56 2.45 10.84
C GLU A 127 13.71 3.58 11.44
N LEU A 128 12.74 4.11 10.68
CA LEU A 128 11.81 5.12 11.17
C LEU A 128 10.93 4.61 12.30
N CYS A 129 10.41 3.38 12.19
CA CYS A 129 9.64 2.73 13.26
C CYS A 129 10.46 2.61 14.55
N ASP A 130 11.73 2.24 14.44
CA ASP A 130 12.64 2.08 15.58
C ASP A 130 12.98 3.42 16.24
N GLN A 131 13.15 4.48 15.44
CA GLN A 131 13.41 5.83 15.94
C GLN A 131 12.18 6.48 16.60
N THR A 132 10.97 6.11 16.18
CA THR A 132 9.72 6.75 16.60
C THR A 132 8.89 5.92 17.58
N ASP A 133 9.34 4.72 17.93
CA ASP A 133 8.60 3.72 18.71
C ASP A 133 7.20 3.41 18.14
N CYS A 134 7.05 3.55 16.82
CA CYS A 134 5.80 3.33 16.10
C CYS A 134 5.88 2.02 15.31
N SER A 135 5.14 1.00 15.76
CA SER A 135 5.11 -0.32 15.12
C SER A 135 3.94 -0.53 14.15
N SER A 136 3.05 0.47 14.02
CA SER A 136 1.89 0.42 13.13
C SER A 136 2.13 1.21 11.85
N VAL A 137 2.02 0.53 10.71
CA VAL A 137 2.24 1.10 9.37
C VAL A 137 0.96 0.96 8.54
N VAL A 138 0.61 2.02 7.82
CA VAL A 138 -0.50 1.98 6.84
C VAL A 138 0.09 2.07 5.43
N ASP A 139 -0.15 1.05 4.62
CA ASP A 139 0.32 0.93 3.23
C ASP A 139 -0.83 1.26 2.27
N VAL A 140 -0.84 2.49 1.74
CA VAL A 140 -1.90 3.00 0.86
C VAL A 140 -1.50 2.78 -0.61
N GLY A 141 -2.37 2.12 -1.37
CA GLY A 141 -2.05 1.69 -2.73
C GLY A 141 -1.15 0.46 -2.73
N SER A 142 -1.41 -0.48 -1.82
CA SER A 142 -0.57 -1.66 -1.59
C SER A 142 -0.45 -2.59 -2.81
N GLY A 143 -1.33 -2.45 -3.81
CA GLY A 143 -1.38 -3.27 -5.00
C GLY A 143 -1.55 -4.74 -4.66
N GLN A 144 -0.57 -5.56 -5.06
CA GLN A 144 -0.54 -7.01 -4.79
C GLN A 144 0.06 -7.35 -3.40
N GLY A 145 0.29 -6.36 -2.54
CA GLY A 145 0.74 -6.56 -1.15
C GLY A 145 2.20 -7.03 -1.00
N HIS A 146 3.08 -6.78 -1.98
CA HIS A 146 4.47 -7.25 -1.90
C HIS A 146 5.28 -6.51 -0.82
N LEU A 147 5.16 -5.17 -0.77
CA LEU A 147 5.77 -4.38 0.31
C LEU A 147 5.09 -4.70 1.64
N THR A 148 3.76 -4.71 1.69
CA THR A 148 2.97 -5.07 2.87
C THR A 148 3.44 -6.38 3.50
N ARG A 149 3.54 -7.47 2.71
CA ARG A 149 4.00 -8.77 3.19
C ARG A 149 5.44 -8.73 3.66
N PHE A 150 6.32 -7.99 2.98
CA PHE A 150 7.71 -7.83 3.40
C PHE A 150 7.82 -7.09 4.73
N LEU A 151 7.09 -5.98 4.91
CA LEU A 151 7.05 -5.22 6.16
C LEU A 151 6.49 -6.06 7.32
N SER A 152 5.40 -6.80 7.07
CA SER A 152 4.75 -7.59 8.11
C SER A 152 5.50 -8.86 8.45
N PHE A 153 5.66 -9.79 7.51
CA PHE A 153 6.27 -11.09 7.77
C PHE A 153 7.80 -11.06 7.72
N GLY A 154 8.39 -10.11 6.99
CA GLY A 154 9.84 -9.97 6.87
C GLY A 154 10.47 -9.08 7.94
N LEU A 155 9.77 -8.04 8.40
CA LEU A 155 10.28 -7.08 9.39
C LEU A 155 9.50 -7.07 10.72
N GLY A 156 8.45 -7.87 10.84
CA GLY A 156 7.67 -8.01 12.08
C GLY A 156 6.76 -6.80 12.39
N LEU A 157 6.48 -5.92 11.43
CA LEU A 157 5.66 -4.73 11.65
C LEU A 157 4.16 -5.05 11.60
N SER A 158 3.37 -4.27 12.33
CA SER A 158 1.90 -4.32 12.23
C SER A 158 1.47 -3.45 11.05
N VAL A 159 1.06 -4.08 9.95
CA VAL A 159 0.76 -3.37 8.70
C VAL A 159 -0.72 -3.48 8.34
N THR A 160 -1.35 -2.35 8.04
CA THR A 160 -2.67 -2.28 7.42
C THR A 160 -2.54 -1.83 5.97
N ALA A 161 -2.89 -2.70 5.03
CA ALA A 161 -2.87 -2.38 3.60
C ALA A 161 -4.24 -1.89 3.10
N ILE A 162 -4.23 -0.89 2.22
CA ILE A 162 -5.41 -0.32 1.57
C ILE A 162 -5.19 -0.35 0.06
N GLU A 163 -6.15 -0.91 -0.67
CA GLU A 163 -6.16 -0.97 -2.13
C GLU A 163 -7.57 -0.72 -2.66
N ALA A 164 -7.69 0.08 -3.72
CA ALA A 164 -8.96 0.42 -4.35
C ALA A 164 -9.31 -0.55 -5.49
N ASP A 165 -8.30 -1.10 -6.19
CA ASP A 165 -8.50 -2.06 -7.27
C ASP A 165 -8.79 -3.47 -6.72
N ARG A 166 -10.03 -3.93 -6.95
CA ARG A 166 -10.49 -5.25 -6.53
C ARG A 166 -9.70 -6.41 -7.15
N ALA A 167 -9.18 -6.26 -8.37
CA ALA A 167 -8.39 -7.30 -9.01
C ALA A 167 -7.01 -7.45 -8.32
N LEU A 168 -6.38 -6.33 -7.98
CA LEU A 168 -5.13 -6.32 -7.21
C LEU A 168 -5.35 -6.88 -5.81
N LEU A 169 -6.47 -6.53 -5.16
CA LEU A 169 -6.85 -7.07 -3.85
C LEU A 169 -7.10 -8.58 -3.86
N ALA A 170 -7.74 -9.11 -4.91
CA ALA A 170 -7.93 -10.55 -5.07
C ALA A 170 -6.57 -11.27 -5.23
N MET A 171 -5.65 -10.70 -5.99
CA MET A 171 -4.29 -11.23 -6.14
C MET A 171 -3.49 -11.15 -4.84
N ALA A 172 -3.60 -10.04 -4.09
CA ALA A 172 -2.99 -9.90 -2.77
C ALA A 172 -3.48 -11.00 -1.82
N THR A 173 -4.80 -11.13 -1.67
CA THR A 173 -5.44 -12.17 -0.83
C THR A 173 -4.97 -13.57 -1.21
N LYS A 174 -4.87 -13.87 -2.51
CA LYS A 174 -4.35 -15.16 -2.98
C LYS A 174 -2.90 -15.38 -2.54
N PHE A 175 -2.03 -14.39 -2.71
CA PHE A 175 -0.62 -14.50 -2.33
C PHE A 175 -0.43 -14.56 -0.81
N ASP A 176 -1.30 -13.91 -0.04
CA ASP A 176 -1.32 -14.04 1.43
C ASP A 176 -1.66 -15.47 1.85
N GLY A 177 -2.68 -16.07 1.22
CA GLY A 177 -3.04 -17.47 1.45
C GLY A 177 -1.90 -18.44 1.10
N GLU A 178 -1.22 -18.22 -0.04
CA GLU A 178 -0.03 -19.01 -0.41
C GLU A 178 1.09 -18.88 0.64
N LEU A 179 1.34 -17.67 1.14
CA LEU A 179 2.38 -17.42 2.14
C LEU A 179 2.04 -18.07 3.50
N LEU A 180 0.80 -17.89 3.99
CA LEU A 180 0.34 -18.46 5.25
C LEU A 180 0.40 -19.99 5.23
N ALA A 181 -0.01 -20.61 4.13
CA ALA A 181 0.06 -22.07 3.97
C ALA A 181 1.50 -22.60 4.02
N VAL A 182 2.48 -21.82 3.53
CA VAL A 182 3.89 -22.22 3.65
C VAL A 182 4.41 -22.01 5.07
N LEU A 183 4.07 -20.89 5.71
CA LEU A 183 4.44 -20.61 7.09
C LEU A 183 3.92 -21.69 8.06
N GLU A 184 2.68 -22.14 7.87
CA GLU A 184 2.09 -23.21 8.67
C GLU A 184 2.84 -24.54 8.52
N LYS A 185 3.17 -24.92 7.28
CA LYS A 185 3.98 -26.12 7.01
C LYS A 185 5.37 -26.06 7.64
N GLU A 186 6.02 -24.89 7.61
CA GLU A 186 7.33 -24.74 8.24
C GLU A 186 7.23 -24.80 9.78
N ARG A 187 6.17 -24.25 10.37
CA ARG A 187 5.89 -24.36 11.80
C ARG A 187 5.66 -25.82 12.22
N GLU A 188 4.91 -26.58 11.42
CA GLU A 188 4.67 -28.01 11.66
C GLU A 188 6.00 -28.81 11.65
N LYS A 189 6.85 -28.59 10.65
CA LYS A 189 8.18 -29.22 10.59
C LYS A 189 9.07 -28.87 11.77
N GLN A 190 9.05 -27.60 12.21
CA GLN A 190 9.83 -27.18 13.38
C GLN A 190 9.35 -27.85 14.67
N ASN A 191 8.03 -28.05 14.82
CA ASN A 191 7.46 -28.77 15.95
C ASN A 191 7.80 -30.27 15.94
N GLU A 192 7.86 -30.90 14.76
CA GLU A 192 8.25 -32.32 14.63
C GLU A 192 9.73 -32.55 14.97
N VAL A 193 10.62 -31.64 14.58
CA VAL A 193 12.06 -31.72 14.88
C VAL A 193 12.35 -31.44 16.37
N GLY A 194 11.57 -30.57 17.01
CA GLY A 194 11.73 -30.23 18.43
C GLY A 194 11.39 -31.35 19.44
N VAL A 195 10.69 -32.40 19.02
CA VAL A 195 10.23 -33.49 19.91
C VAL A 195 11.24 -34.66 19.98
N THR A 196 12.31 -34.66 19.18
CA THR A 196 13.25 -35.81 19.06
C THR A 196 14.55 -35.71 19.86
N PHE A 197 14.61 -34.88 20.90
CA PHE A 197 15.70 -34.94 21.87
C PHE A 197 15.20 -34.83 23.32
N SER A 198 15.01 -35.99 23.95
CA SER A 198 15.25 -36.18 25.37
C SER A 198 15.64 -37.65 25.58
N PRO A 199 16.79 -37.95 26.21
CA PRO A 199 17.20 -39.31 26.56
C PRO A 199 16.33 -39.92 27.67
#